data_AF-T0Y1L1-F1
#
_entry.id   AF-T0Y1L1-F1
#
_cell.length_a   1.000
_cell.length_b   1.000
_cell.length_c   1.000
_cell.angle_alpha   90.00
_cell.angle_beta   90.00
_cell.angle_gamma   90.00
#
_symmetry.space_group_name_H-M   'P 1'
#
loop_
_entity.id
_entity.type
_entity.pdbx_description
1 polymer ?
#
loop_
_entity_poly.entity_id
_entity_poly.type
_entity_poly.pdbx_seq_one_letter_code
_entity_poly.pdbx_strand_id
1 'polypeptide(L)'
;MWFDLMVRHHYLGHGTLCGAQVRYLVRSSTKGLIGAASFSSAAWKVAVRDEWIGWDPETRSLNLSRVVANSRFLILPHVRVPHLASHILGKLVRQLPGDWEAIYGERPLLLETFVEESRFSGTCYRAAGWKEIGRTAGLGRKGQGAPVKKVFLYPLSPEARSLLRNGSPVFQTPAIPLPVPADWAEEEFLGVPLPDKRLSARLLSLARDFFARPTAQLPQACGSRAKTKAAYRFFDHEKVTMDILLSAHTKKTEERMAAHPVVLCVQDTSELD
;
A
#
# COMPACT_ATOMS: atom_id res chain seq x y z
N MET A 1 -23.53 -0.82 1.25
CA MET A 1 -23.89 -0.11 0.01
C MET A 1 -22.87 -0.31 -1.13
N TRP A 2 -21.62 0.16 -1.04
CA TRP A 2 -20.65 0.00 -2.15
C TRP A 2 -20.43 -1.46 -2.59
N PHE A 3 -20.25 -2.38 -1.64
CA PHE A 3 -20.08 -3.81 -1.94
C PHE A 3 -21.26 -4.40 -2.71
N ASP A 4 -22.48 -4.05 -2.30
CA ASP A 4 -23.71 -4.51 -2.93
C ASP A 4 -23.80 -4.06 -4.40
N LEU A 5 -23.47 -2.80 -4.70
CA LEU A 5 -23.38 -2.31 -6.08
C LEU A 5 -22.38 -3.10 -6.92
N MET A 6 -21.23 -3.42 -6.34
CA MET A 6 -20.18 -4.15 -7.06
C MET A 6 -20.58 -5.59 -7.33
N VAL A 7 -21.19 -6.28 -6.36
CA VAL A 7 -21.71 -7.64 -6.53
C VAL A 7 -22.79 -7.67 -7.61
N ARG A 8 -23.73 -6.71 -7.60
CA ARG A 8 -24.88 -6.72 -8.51
C ARG A 8 -24.57 -6.24 -9.92
N HIS A 9 -23.61 -5.32 -10.10
CA HIS A 9 -23.47 -4.60 -11.36
C HIS A 9 -22.05 -4.57 -11.94
N HIS A 10 -21.01 -4.81 -11.13
CA HIS A 10 -19.65 -4.82 -11.65
C HIS A 10 -19.27 -6.22 -12.12
N TYR A 11 -18.76 -6.35 -13.35
CA TYR A 11 -18.45 -7.65 -13.96
C TYR A 11 -17.38 -8.47 -13.24
N LEU A 12 -16.48 -7.82 -12.49
CA LEU A 12 -15.49 -8.48 -11.62
C LEU A 12 -15.98 -8.63 -10.16
N GLY A 13 -17.26 -8.36 -9.89
CA GLY A 13 -17.79 -8.23 -8.54
C GLY A 13 -17.04 -7.19 -7.71
N HIS A 14 -17.12 -7.33 -6.38
CA HIS A 14 -16.31 -6.50 -5.47
C HIS A 14 -14.81 -6.84 -5.56
N GLY A 15 -14.48 -8.13 -5.70
CA GLY A 15 -13.12 -8.67 -5.64
C GLY A 15 -12.33 -8.31 -4.37
N THR A 16 -11.11 -8.82 -4.27
CA THR A 16 -10.20 -8.49 -3.17
C THR A 16 -9.31 -7.31 -3.56
N LEU A 17 -9.56 -6.15 -2.96
CA LEU A 17 -8.64 -5.02 -3.00
C LEU A 17 -7.50 -5.29 -2.02
N CYS A 18 -6.26 -5.12 -2.46
CA CYS A 18 -5.08 -5.38 -1.65
C CYS A 18 -4.39 -4.06 -1.28
N GLY A 19 -3.89 -3.96 -0.05
CA GLY A 19 -3.22 -2.77 0.45
C GLY A 19 -4.17 -1.63 0.81
N ALA A 20 -3.65 -0.41 0.77
CA ALA A 20 -4.39 0.82 0.98
C ALA A 20 -5.55 0.92 -0.02
N GLN A 21 -6.68 1.47 0.40
CA GLN A 21 -7.88 1.59 -0.45
C GLN A 21 -8.72 2.84 -0.13
N VAL A 22 -9.30 3.42 -1.17
CA VAL A 22 -10.33 4.47 -1.06
C VAL A 22 -11.49 4.09 -1.96
N ARG A 23 -12.72 4.29 -1.48
CA ARG A 23 -13.95 3.92 -2.20
C ARG A 23 -14.86 5.13 -2.30
N TYR A 24 -15.39 5.34 -3.49
CA TYR A 24 -16.28 6.45 -3.80
C TYR A 24 -17.66 5.94 -4.19
N LEU A 25 -18.67 6.66 -3.74
CA LEU A 25 -20.03 6.58 -4.24
C LEU A 25 -20.29 7.86 -5.03
N VAL A 26 -20.71 7.71 -6.29
CA VAL A 26 -20.94 8.83 -7.18
C VAL A 26 -22.42 9.17 -7.15
N ARG A 27 -22.74 10.39 -6.72
CA ARG A 27 -24.11 10.89 -6.66
C ARG A 27 -24.32 12.05 -7.63
N SER A 28 -25.48 12.04 -8.27
CA SER A 28 -26.07 13.18 -8.96
C SER A 28 -27.05 13.88 -8.01
N SER A 29 -27.11 15.21 -8.08
CA SER A 29 -28.07 16.02 -7.34
C SER A 29 -29.52 15.72 -7.74
N THR A 30 -29.76 15.26 -8.96
CA THR A 30 -31.12 15.02 -9.49
C THR A 30 -31.48 13.54 -9.65
N LYS A 31 -30.48 12.65 -9.75
CA LYS A 31 -30.69 11.20 -9.98
C LYS A 31 -30.23 10.32 -8.82
N GLY A 32 -29.75 10.90 -7.72
CA GLY A 32 -29.25 10.15 -6.59
C GLY A 32 -27.98 9.37 -6.93
N LEU A 33 -27.87 8.13 -6.47
CA LEU A 33 -26.69 7.30 -6.68
C LEU A 33 -26.60 6.84 -8.15
N ILE A 34 -25.50 7.18 -8.84
CA ILE A 34 -25.33 6.91 -10.28
C ILE A 34 -24.13 6.00 -10.59
N GLY A 35 -23.25 5.77 -9.62
CA GLY A 35 -22.06 4.97 -9.83
C GLY A 35 -21.20 4.82 -8.58
N ALA A 36 -20.05 4.17 -8.76
CA ALA A 36 -19.09 3.94 -7.71
C ALA A 36 -17.69 3.69 -8.29
N ALA A 37 -16.66 3.98 -7.51
CA ALA A 37 -15.27 3.70 -7.88
C ALA A 37 -14.49 3.18 -6.67
N SER A 38 -13.39 2.49 -6.91
CA SER A 38 -12.37 2.25 -5.90
C SER A 38 -10.98 2.44 -6.44
N PHE A 39 -10.11 2.89 -5.55
CA PHE A 39 -8.69 2.97 -5.74
C PHE A 39 -8.01 2.10 -4.70
N SER A 40 -6.91 1.45 -5.08
CA SER A 40 -6.12 0.59 -4.20
C SER A 40 -4.63 0.82 -4.43
N SER A 41 -3.79 0.27 -3.56
CA SER A 41 -2.36 0.14 -3.83
C SER A 41 -2.11 -0.47 -5.21
N ALA A 42 -1.05 -0.02 -5.87
CA ALA A 42 -0.64 -0.50 -7.17
C ALA A 42 -0.27 -1.99 -7.18
N ALA A 43 -0.31 -2.59 -8.38
CA ALA A 43 0.24 -3.92 -8.56
C ALA A 43 1.76 -3.91 -8.40
N TRP A 44 2.30 -4.91 -7.69
CA TRP A 44 3.73 -4.99 -7.36
C TRP A 44 4.66 -4.90 -8.57
N LYS A 45 4.39 -5.69 -9.61
CA LYS A 45 5.21 -5.74 -10.83
C LYS A 45 4.31 -5.65 -12.05
N VAL A 46 4.57 -4.64 -12.88
CA VAL A 46 3.87 -4.41 -14.14
C VAL A 46 4.92 -3.97 -15.15
N ALA A 47 5.37 -4.88 -16.02
CA ALA A 47 6.49 -4.66 -16.93
C ALA A 47 6.34 -3.36 -17.75
N VAL A 48 5.21 -3.19 -18.45
CA VAL A 48 4.96 -2.00 -19.28
C VAL A 48 4.96 -0.69 -18.49
N ARG A 49 4.52 -0.70 -17.22
CA ARG A 49 4.59 0.48 -16.34
C ARG A 49 6.02 0.72 -15.91
N ASP A 50 6.72 -0.32 -15.49
CA ASP A 50 8.08 -0.23 -14.98
C ASP A 50 9.03 0.26 -16.08
N GLU A 51 8.85 -0.20 -17.32
CA GLU A 51 9.53 0.32 -18.52
C GLU A 51 9.15 1.77 -18.83
N TRP A 52 7.85 2.10 -18.74
CA TRP A 52 7.41 3.48 -18.97
C TRP A 52 8.01 4.43 -17.94
N ILE A 53 8.04 4.07 -16.65
CA ILE A 53 8.67 4.88 -15.60
C ILE A 53 10.18 4.90 -15.82
N GLY A 54 10.79 3.76 -16.15
CA GLY A 54 12.23 3.58 -16.33
C GLY A 54 13.00 3.45 -15.02
N TRP A 55 12.35 2.88 -13.99
CA TRP A 55 12.96 2.63 -12.68
C TRP A 55 13.52 1.20 -12.57
N ASP A 56 14.50 1.00 -11.71
CA ASP A 56 15.00 -0.32 -11.32
C ASP A 56 14.14 -0.96 -10.19
N PRO A 57 14.36 -2.23 -9.82
CA PRO A 57 13.60 -2.90 -8.77
C PRO A 57 13.70 -2.26 -7.37
N GLU A 58 14.83 -1.67 -7.02
CA GLU A 58 15.07 -1.02 -5.72
C GLU A 58 14.31 0.30 -5.65
N THR A 59 14.49 1.15 -6.65
CA THR A 59 13.76 2.40 -6.83
C THR A 59 12.24 2.17 -6.86
N ARG A 60 11.79 1.12 -7.54
CA ARG A 60 10.37 0.72 -7.54
C ARG A 60 9.91 0.40 -6.13
N SER A 61 10.65 -0.41 -5.37
CA SER A 61 10.27 -0.79 -4.01
C SER A 61 10.03 0.43 -3.12
N LEU A 62 10.89 1.45 -3.25
CA LEU A 62 10.80 2.70 -2.49
C LEU A 62 9.66 3.62 -2.94
N ASN A 63 9.31 3.63 -4.23
CA ASN A 63 8.35 4.60 -4.79
C ASN A 63 6.98 4.00 -5.14
N LEU A 64 6.78 2.68 -5.03
CA LEU A 64 5.55 2.02 -5.43
C LEU A 64 4.32 2.51 -4.65
N SER A 65 4.48 2.92 -3.40
CA SER A 65 3.40 3.46 -2.57
C SER A 65 2.76 4.73 -3.17
N ARG A 66 3.51 5.45 -4.01
CA ARG A 66 3.08 6.67 -4.71
C ARG A 66 2.32 6.39 -6.01
N VAL A 67 2.14 5.12 -6.35
CA VAL A 67 1.32 4.67 -7.48
C VAL A 67 0.02 4.07 -6.96
N VAL A 68 -1.10 4.52 -7.50
CA VAL A 68 -2.45 4.10 -7.05
C VAL A 68 -3.25 3.53 -8.21
N ALA A 69 -3.80 2.33 -8.03
CA ALA A 69 -4.58 1.64 -9.05
C ALA A 69 -6.07 1.97 -8.92
N ASN A 70 -6.72 2.42 -10.00
CA ASN A 70 -8.16 2.42 -10.09
C ASN A 70 -8.67 1.00 -10.30
N SER A 71 -8.95 0.31 -9.20
CA SER A 71 -9.29 -1.12 -9.21
C SER A 71 -10.74 -1.40 -9.61
N ARG A 72 -11.68 -0.47 -9.38
CA ARG A 72 -13.07 -0.59 -9.82
C ARG A 72 -13.61 0.74 -10.31
N PHE A 73 -14.38 0.68 -11.39
CA PHE A 73 -15.11 1.82 -11.92
C PHE A 73 -16.44 1.35 -12.47
N LEU A 74 -17.54 1.88 -11.91
CA LEU A 74 -18.90 1.46 -12.20
C LEU A 74 -19.78 2.68 -12.43
N ILE A 75 -20.45 2.71 -13.58
CA ILE A 75 -21.68 3.47 -13.78
C ILE A 75 -22.82 2.48 -13.75
N LEU A 76 -23.90 2.82 -13.04
CA LEU A 76 -25.03 1.89 -12.92
C LEU A 76 -25.67 1.63 -14.29
N PRO A 77 -26.10 0.38 -14.60
CA PRO A 77 -26.54 0.01 -15.95
C PRO A 77 -27.71 0.83 -16.51
N HIS A 78 -28.57 1.35 -15.63
CA HIS A 78 -29.72 2.19 -15.99
C HIS A 78 -29.35 3.67 -16.25
N VAL A 79 -28.12 4.08 -15.94
CA VAL A 79 -27.64 5.45 -16.16
C VAL A 79 -26.98 5.54 -17.54
N ARG A 80 -27.65 6.22 -18.48
CA ARG A 80 -27.14 6.45 -19.84
C ARG A 80 -27.00 7.94 -20.11
N VAL A 81 -25.79 8.46 -19.91
CA VAL A 81 -25.47 9.86 -20.15
C VAL A 81 -24.15 9.93 -20.93
N PRO A 82 -24.13 10.57 -22.11
CA PRO A 82 -22.90 10.74 -22.90
C PRO A 82 -21.78 11.38 -22.06
N HIS A 83 -20.56 10.89 -22.22
CA HIS A 83 -19.34 11.42 -21.57
C HIS A 83 -19.33 11.42 -20.03
N LEU A 84 -20.34 10.83 -19.38
CA LEU A 84 -20.42 10.78 -17.92
C LEU A 84 -19.21 10.05 -17.31
N ALA A 85 -18.76 8.97 -17.94
CA ALA A 85 -17.62 8.19 -17.49
C ALA A 85 -16.33 9.02 -17.40
N SER A 86 -15.96 9.72 -18.47
CA SER A 86 -14.77 10.56 -18.49
C SER A 86 -14.92 11.76 -17.57
N HIS A 87 -16.12 12.34 -17.46
CA HIS A 87 -16.40 13.41 -16.51
C HIS A 87 -16.17 12.98 -15.05
N ILE A 88 -16.71 11.82 -14.65
CA ILE A 88 -16.51 11.27 -13.31
C ILE A 88 -15.03 10.97 -13.06
N LEU A 89 -14.35 10.32 -14.01
CA LEU A 89 -12.92 10.04 -13.90
C LEU A 89 -12.11 11.33 -13.69
N GLY A 90 -12.40 12.39 -14.46
CA GLY A 90 -11.75 13.69 -14.27
C GLY A 90 -11.98 14.30 -12.88
N LYS A 91 -13.18 14.14 -12.30
CA LYS A 91 -13.43 14.57 -10.91
C LYS A 91 -12.66 13.73 -9.90
N LEU A 92 -12.66 12.40 -10.06
CA LEU A 92 -11.94 11.48 -9.18
C LEU A 92 -10.44 11.75 -9.20
N VAL A 93 -9.84 11.97 -10.37
CA VAL A 93 -8.41 12.27 -10.53
C VAL A 93 -8.00 13.55 -9.80
N ARG A 94 -8.87 14.56 -9.73
CA ARG A 94 -8.61 15.80 -8.97
C ARG A 94 -8.78 15.64 -7.47
N GLN A 95 -9.73 14.81 -7.03
CA GLN A 95 -10.07 14.64 -5.63
C GLN A 95 -9.16 13.62 -4.91
N LEU A 96 -8.90 12.49 -5.58
CA LEU A 96 -8.19 11.34 -5.01
C LEU A 96 -6.83 11.69 -4.37
N PRO A 97 -5.96 12.54 -4.95
CA PRO A 97 -4.65 12.78 -4.37
C PRO A 97 -4.74 13.38 -2.96
N GLY A 98 -5.67 14.30 -2.73
CA GLY A 98 -5.89 14.91 -1.42
C GLY A 98 -6.53 13.92 -0.43
N ASP A 99 -7.53 13.16 -0.87
CA ASP A 99 -8.15 12.13 -0.02
C ASP A 99 -7.15 11.04 0.39
N TRP A 100 -6.30 10.63 -0.54
CA TRP A 100 -5.27 9.60 -0.30
C TRP A 100 -4.21 10.09 0.68
N GLU A 101 -3.72 11.33 0.49
CA GLU A 101 -2.78 11.98 1.40
C GLU A 101 -3.37 12.15 2.81
N ALA A 102 -4.63 12.57 2.92
CA ALA A 102 -5.30 12.72 4.22
C ALA A 102 -5.46 11.39 4.98
N ILE A 103 -5.67 10.27 4.26
CA ILE A 103 -5.88 8.95 4.88
C ILE A 103 -4.56 8.24 5.17
N TYR A 104 -3.59 8.35 4.26
CA TYR A 104 -2.37 7.52 4.28
C TYR A 104 -1.09 8.30 4.56
N GLY A 105 -1.14 9.64 4.61
CA GLY A 105 0.01 10.51 4.88
C GLY A 105 0.97 10.67 3.70
N GLU A 106 0.61 10.16 2.51
CA GLU A 106 1.45 10.22 1.33
C GLU A 106 0.61 10.62 0.12
N ARG A 107 1.06 11.59 -0.66
CA ARG A 107 0.37 12.03 -1.87
C ARG A 107 0.79 11.18 -3.07
N PRO A 108 -0.15 10.58 -3.83
CA PRO A 108 0.20 9.80 -5.01
C PRO A 108 0.73 10.71 -6.13
N LEU A 109 1.60 10.15 -6.96
CA LEU A 109 2.13 10.81 -8.17
C LEU A 109 1.56 10.25 -9.47
N LEU A 110 1.11 8.99 -9.46
CA LEU A 110 0.69 8.30 -10.67
C LEU A 110 -0.53 7.44 -10.37
N LEU A 111 -1.52 7.51 -11.26
CA LEU A 111 -2.64 6.58 -11.25
C LEU A 111 -2.46 5.55 -12.37
N GLU A 112 -2.84 4.30 -12.08
CA GLU A 112 -2.86 3.21 -13.06
C GLU A 112 -4.26 2.57 -13.15
N THR A 113 -4.60 2.00 -14.29
CA THR A 113 -5.76 1.12 -14.43
C THR A 113 -5.50 0.05 -15.48
N PHE A 114 -6.28 -1.03 -15.39
CA PHE A 114 -6.15 -2.21 -16.25
C PHE A 114 -7.51 -2.52 -16.88
N VAL A 115 -7.61 -2.31 -18.18
CA VAL A 115 -8.86 -2.50 -18.95
C VAL A 115 -8.75 -3.79 -19.75
N GLU A 116 -9.65 -4.74 -19.50
CA GLU A 116 -9.71 -6.00 -20.24
C GLU A 116 -9.99 -5.76 -21.73
N GLU A 117 -9.03 -6.13 -22.59
CA GLU A 117 -8.99 -5.74 -24.01
C GLU A 117 -10.14 -6.37 -24.81
N SER A 118 -10.49 -7.62 -24.50
CA SER A 118 -11.59 -8.35 -25.15
C SER A 118 -12.97 -7.79 -24.80
N ARG A 119 -13.10 -7.06 -23.69
CA ARG A 119 -14.40 -6.59 -23.18
C ARG A 119 -14.62 -5.09 -23.38
N PHE A 120 -13.55 -4.30 -23.34
CA PHE A 120 -13.65 -2.85 -23.32
C PHE A 120 -12.57 -2.18 -24.14
N SER A 121 -12.96 -1.13 -24.86
CA SER A 121 -12.04 -0.29 -25.62
C SER A 121 -11.16 0.62 -24.76
N GLY A 122 -11.59 0.94 -23.53
CA GLY A 122 -10.94 1.94 -22.66
C GLY A 122 -11.22 3.40 -23.04
N THR A 123 -12.25 3.66 -23.86
CA THR A 123 -12.54 5.01 -24.40
C THR A 123 -12.70 6.07 -23.32
N CYS A 124 -13.34 5.76 -22.19
CA CYS A 124 -13.54 6.75 -21.12
C CYS A 124 -12.23 7.20 -20.46
N TYR A 125 -11.23 6.31 -20.34
CA TYR A 125 -9.93 6.65 -19.81
C TYR A 125 -9.15 7.55 -20.78
N ARG A 126 -9.14 7.23 -22.09
CA ARG A 126 -8.54 8.11 -23.11
C ARG A 126 -9.20 9.49 -23.13
N ALA A 127 -10.53 9.53 -23.11
CA ALA A 127 -11.29 10.78 -23.08
C ALA A 127 -11.09 11.58 -21.79
N ALA A 128 -10.68 10.94 -20.69
CA ALA A 128 -10.32 11.60 -19.44
C ALA A 128 -8.81 11.97 -19.37
N GLY A 129 -8.05 11.82 -20.46
CA GLY A 129 -6.64 12.18 -20.53
C GLY A 129 -5.66 11.11 -20.04
N TRP A 130 -6.11 9.88 -19.80
CA TRP A 130 -5.21 8.79 -19.41
C TRP A 130 -4.44 8.28 -20.64
N LYS A 131 -3.15 8.01 -20.45
CA LYS A 131 -2.23 7.52 -21.49
C LYS A 131 -2.20 6.00 -21.50
N GLU A 132 -2.53 5.39 -22.64
CA GLU A 132 -2.29 3.96 -22.87
C GLU A 132 -0.79 3.73 -23.07
N ILE A 133 -0.22 2.78 -22.35
CA ILE A 133 1.23 2.51 -22.38
C ILE A 133 1.58 1.10 -22.87
N GLY A 134 0.60 0.22 -23.01
CA GLY A 134 0.84 -1.14 -23.49
C GLY A 134 -0.16 -2.16 -22.94
N ARG A 135 0.24 -3.43 -22.98
CA ARG A 135 -0.59 -4.58 -22.60
C ARG A 135 0.08 -5.40 -21.50
N THR A 136 -0.72 -5.99 -20.62
CA THR A 136 -0.25 -7.01 -19.69
C THR A 136 0.06 -8.31 -20.42
N ALA A 137 1.02 -9.10 -19.96
CA ALA A 137 1.39 -10.40 -20.54
C ALA A 137 0.33 -11.52 -20.41
N GLY A 138 -0.88 -11.23 -19.89
CA GLY A 138 -1.93 -12.23 -19.71
C GLY A 138 -1.66 -13.24 -18.59
N LEU A 139 -0.80 -12.87 -17.63
CA LEU A 139 -0.49 -13.70 -16.46
C LEU A 139 -1.23 -13.15 -15.23
N GLY A 140 -2.07 -13.97 -14.62
CA GLY A 140 -2.75 -13.67 -13.36
C GLY A 140 -1.77 -13.63 -12.18
N ARG A 141 -2.28 -13.25 -10.99
CA ARG A 141 -1.46 -13.14 -9.77
C ARG A 141 -0.72 -14.43 -9.38
N LYS A 142 -1.21 -15.60 -9.81
CA LYS A 142 -0.61 -16.93 -9.56
C LYS A 142 0.12 -17.51 -10.79
N GLY A 143 0.42 -16.70 -11.81
CA GLY A 143 1.05 -17.17 -13.04
C GLY A 143 0.14 -17.98 -13.98
N GLN A 144 -1.16 -18.08 -13.67
CA GLN A 144 -2.15 -18.72 -14.52
C GLN A 144 -2.59 -17.78 -15.66
N GLY A 145 -3.11 -18.34 -16.75
CA GLY A 145 -3.67 -17.55 -17.85
C GLY A 145 -4.75 -16.59 -17.37
N ALA A 146 -4.63 -15.33 -17.73
CA ALA A 146 -5.58 -14.26 -17.43
C ALA A 146 -5.83 -13.41 -18.68
N PRO A 147 -7.00 -12.76 -18.80
CA PRO A 147 -7.30 -11.89 -19.93
C PRO A 147 -6.24 -10.80 -20.08
N VAL A 148 -5.82 -10.55 -21.32
CA VAL A 148 -4.92 -9.43 -21.65
C VAL A 148 -5.63 -8.12 -21.35
N LYS A 149 -4.93 -7.22 -20.66
CA LYS A 149 -5.43 -5.90 -20.28
C LYS A 149 -4.57 -4.81 -20.89
N LYS A 150 -5.23 -3.78 -21.42
CA LYS A 150 -4.61 -2.49 -21.73
C LYS A 150 -4.28 -1.79 -20.43
N VAL A 151 -3.06 -1.28 -20.32
CA VAL A 151 -2.59 -0.52 -19.16
C VAL A 151 -2.66 0.97 -19.50
N PHE A 152 -3.38 1.71 -18.65
CA PHE A 152 -3.46 3.17 -18.76
C PHE A 152 -2.86 3.81 -17.53
N LEU A 153 -2.13 4.90 -17.75
CA LEU A 153 -1.51 5.72 -16.71
C LEU A 153 -2.03 7.15 -16.75
N TYR A 154 -2.13 7.78 -15.57
CA TYR A 154 -2.39 9.20 -15.44
C TYR A 154 -1.36 9.84 -14.49
N PRO A 155 -0.35 10.54 -15.03
CA PRO A 155 0.58 11.33 -14.21
C PRO A 155 -0.16 12.49 -13.54
N LEU A 156 -0.03 12.64 -12.22
CA LEU A 156 -0.72 13.67 -11.44
C LEU A 156 -0.02 15.03 -11.47
N SER A 157 1.23 15.08 -11.92
CA SER A 157 1.97 16.30 -12.27
C SER A 157 2.88 16.05 -13.49
N PRO A 158 3.36 17.10 -14.18
CA PRO A 158 4.33 16.95 -15.28
C PRO A 158 5.62 16.24 -14.86
N GLU A 159 6.05 16.40 -13.61
CA GLU A 159 7.28 15.86 -13.05
C GLU A 159 7.10 14.44 -12.50
N ALA A 160 5.87 13.94 -12.39
CA ALA A 160 5.55 12.67 -11.72
C ALA A 160 6.43 11.50 -12.20
N ARG A 161 6.68 11.38 -13.51
CA ARG A 161 7.55 10.33 -14.07
C ARG A 161 8.99 10.46 -13.59
N SER A 162 9.53 11.68 -13.56
CA SER A 162 10.90 11.97 -13.09
C SER A 162 11.03 11.69 -11.60
N LEU A 163 10.05 12.14 -10.80
CA LEU A 163 10.01 11.93 -9.36
C LEU A 163 9.85 10.46 -8.97
N LEU A 164 9.17 9.65 -9.79
CA LEU A 164 9.10 8.21 -9.56
C LEU A 164 10.40 7.51 -9.95
N ARG A 165 11.06 7.94 -11.04
CA ARG A 165 12.29 7.33 -11.55
C ARG A 165 13.51 7.64 -10.70
N ASN A 166 13.69 8.90 -10.33
CA ASN A 166 14.92 9.38 -9.72
C ASN A 166 14.81 9.43 -8.19
N GLY A 167 13.68 8.95 -7.66
CA GLY A 167 13.15 9.43 -6.38
C GLY A 167 12.65 10.87 -6.50
N SER A 168 11.79 11.29 -5.59
CA SER A 168 11.67 12.74 -5.39
C SER A 168 13.08 13.26 -5.07
N PRO A 169 13.51 14.45 -5.56
CA PRO A 169 14.57 15.14 -4.84
C PRO A 169 14.12 15.08 -3.40
N VAL A 170 15.03 14.72 -2.51
CA VAL A 170 14.77 14.81 -1.08
C VAL A 170 14.50 16.30 -0.83
N PHE A 171 13.26 16.75 -1.07
CA PHE A 171 12.62 17.59 -0.11
C PHE A 171 12.79 16.75 1.12
N GLN A 172 13.78 17.15 1.93
CA GLN A 172 13.65 17.05 3.36
C GLN A 172 12.26 17.65 3.60
N THR A 173 11.22 16.80 3.53
CA THR A 173 10.10 16.94 4.41
C THR A 173 10.81 17.21 5.73
N PRO A 174 10.69 18.40 6.35
CA PRO A 174 11.21 18.56 7.70
C PRO A 174 10.69 17.32 8.37
N ALA A 175 11.61 16.43 8.79
CA ALA A 175 11.26 15.08 9.16
C ALA A 175 10.02 15.27 10.00
N ILE A 176 8.86 14.74 9.58
CA ILE A 176 7.76 14.61 10.55
C ILE A 176 8.52 13.94 11.67
N PRO A 177 8.76 14.61 12.81
CA PRO A 177 9.62 14.03 13.83
C PRO A 177 8.97 12.68 14.01
N LEU A 178 9.72 11.59 13.74
CA LEU A 178 9.22 10.26 14.04
C LEU A 178 8.63 10.44 15.42
N PRO A 179 7.29 10.25 15.59
CA PRO A 179 6.61 10.71 16.78
C PRO A 179 7.48 10.27 17.94
N VAL A 180 7.92 11.23 18.75
CA VAL A 180 8.92 10.98 19.80
C VAL A 180 8.49 9.68 20.46
N PRO A 181 9.30 8.61 20.37
CA PRO A 181 8.84 7.29 20.76
C PRO A 181 8.18 7.38 22.12
N ALA A 182 6.94 6.88 22.24
CA ALA A 182 6.22 7.01 23.49
C ALA A 182 6.94 6.27 24.64
N ASP A 183 7.72 5.24 24.29
CA ASP A 183 8.56 4.46 25.18
C ASP A 183 9.69 3.73 24.42
N TRP A 184 10.47 2.96 25.19
CA TRP A 184 11.58 2.15 24.69
C TRP A 184 11.18 1.15 23.59
N ALA A 185 9.95 0.61 23.63
CA ALA A 185 9.52 -0.41 22.67
C ALA A 185 9.31 0.23 21.30
N GLU A 186 8.75 1.43 21.26
CA GLU A 186 8.70 2.23 20.04
C GLU A 186 10.11 2.68 19.62
N GLU A 187 10.96 3.06 20.55
CA GLU A 187 12.32 3.48 20.20
C GLU A 187 13.08 2.37 19.47
N GLU A 188 12.97 1.12 19.92
CA GLU A 188 13.70 -0.02 19.35
C GLU A 188 13.02 -0.66 18.12
N PHE A 189 11.69 -0.69 18.07
CA PHE A 189 10.96 -1.49 17.08
C PHE A 189 10.06 -0.68 16.14
N LEU A 190 9.98 0.66 16.30
CA LEU A 190 9.27 1.49 15.32
C LEU A 190 10.04 1.47 13.99
N GLY A 191 9.34 1.08 12.92
CA GLY A 191 9.92 0.99 11.57
C GLY A 191 10.34 -0.41 11.12
N VAL A 192 10.12 -1.45 11.94
CA VAL A 192 10.25 -2.84 11.47
C VAL A 192 9.32 -3.06 10.25
N PRO A 193 9.81 -3.60 9.12
CA PRO A 193 9.07 -3.71 7.86
C PRO A 193 8.05 -4.86 7.88
N LEU A 194 7.06 -4.78 8.79
CA LEU A 194 6.00 -5.76 8.92
C LEU A 194 4.88 -5.54 7.88
N PRO A 195 4.20 -6.61 7.43
CA PRO A 195 3.21 -6.54 6.35
C PRO A 195 2.01 -5.61 6.60
N ASP A 196 1.63 -5.40 7.87
CA ASP A 196 0.53 -4.51 8.20
C ASP A 196 0.66 -3.90 9.62
N LYS A 197 -0.03 -2.77 9.83
CA LYS A 197 0.03 -1.97 11.07
C LYS A 197 -0.40 -2.75 12.32
N ARG A 198 -1.20 -3.82 12.19
CA ARG A 198 -1.65 -4.63 13.33
C ARG A 198 -0.53 -5.54 13.82
N LEU A 199 0.31 -6.04 12.91
CA LEU A 199 1.52 -6.78 13.28
C LEU A 199 2.51 -5.84 13.97
N SER A 200 2.69 -4.62 13.46
CA SER A 200 3.52 -3.59 14.13
C SER A 200 3.00 -3.26 15.53
N ALA A 201 1.71 -2.96 15.68
CA ALA A 201 1.12 -2.70 17.00
C ALA A 201 1.26 -3.89 17.95
N ARG A 202 1.18 -5.12 17.42
CA ARG A 202 1.34 -6.34 18.21
C ARG A 202 2.78 -6.55 18.65
N LEU A 203 3.77 -6.29 17.79
CA LEU A 203 5.18 -6.35 18.15
C LEU A 203 5.46 -5.44 19.35
N LEU A 204 5.02 -4.19 19.27
CA LEU A 204 5.19 -3.22 20.37
C LEU A 204 4.51 -3.70 21.67
N SER A 205 3.29 -4.25 21.58
CA SER A 205 2.61 -4.83 22.74
C SER A 205 3.36 -6.03 23.33
N LEU A 206 3.90 -6.92 22.49
CA LEU A 206 4.62 -8.11 22.96
C LEU A 206 5.94 -7.74 23.61
N ALA A 207 6.69 -6.80 23.01
CA ALA A 207 7.92 -6.28 23.57
C ALA A 207 7.69 -5.72 24.98
N ARG A 208 6.65 -4.90 25.16
CA ARG A 208 6.23 -4.37 26.46
C ARG A 208 5.82 -5.47 27.46
N ASP A 209 4.98 -6.41 27.02
CA ASP A 209 4.47 -7.50 27.87
C ASP A 209 5.62 -8.43 28.33
N PHE A 210 6.62 -8.68 27.47
CA PHE A 210 7.77 -9.53 27.79
C PHE A 210 8.77 -8.82 28.68
N PHE A 211 9.05 -7.54 28.42
CA PHE A 211 9.92 -6.74 29.29
C PHE A 211 9.35 -6.61 30.71
N ALA A 212 8.03 -6.45 30.83
CA ALA A 212 7.38 -6.37 32.14
C ALA A 212 7.46 -7.69 32.93
N ARG A 213 7.62 -8.84 32.24
CA ARG A 213 7.61 -10.19 32.83
C ARG A 213 8.59 -11.12 32.09
N PRO A 214 9.91 -10.87 32.17
CA PRO A 214 10.89 -11.49 31.28
C PRO A 214 11.07 -13.00 31.49
N THR A 215 10.77 -13.49 32.70
CA THR A 215 10.85 -14.91 33.06
C THR A 215 9.51 -15.63 33.00
N ALA A 216 8.42 -14.93 32.64
CA ALA A 216 7.09 -15.52 32.63
C ALA A 216 6.84 -16.29 31.33
N GLN A 217 6.05 -17.35 31.43
CA GLN A 217 5.62 -18.08 30.24
C GLN A 217 4.71 -17.21 29.37
N LEU A 218 4.66 -17.48 28.06
CA LEU A 218 3.93 -16.66 27.09
C LEU A 218 2.49 -16.28 27.52
N PRO A 219 1.65 -17.19 28.05
CA PRO A 219 0.31 -16.83 28.50
C PRO A 219 0.30 -15.88 29.70
N GLN A 220 1.25 -16.06 30.62
CA GLN A 220 1.41 -15.23 31.81
C GLN A 220 1.92 -13.83 31.45
N ALA A 221 2.88 -13.73 30.52
CA ALA A 221 3.36 -12.45 30.00
C ALA A 221 2.23 -11.67 29.30
N CYS A 222 1.45 -12.34 28.45
CA CYS A 222 0.35 -11.73 27.70
C CYS A 222 -0.87 -11.32 28.55
N GLY A 223 -1.04 -11.88 29.75
CA GLY A 223 -2.10 -11.51 30.71
C GLY A 223 -3.55 -11.79 30.31
N SER A 224 -3.82 -12.27 29.09
CA SER A 224 -5.16 -12.68 28.65
C SER A 224 -5.09 -13.72 27.53
N ARG A 225 -6.08 -14.63 27.51
CA ARG A 225 -6.17 -15.68 26.48
C ARG A 225 -6.22 -15.12 25.05
N ALA A 226 -6.86 -13.96 24.86
CA ALA A 226 -6.94 -13.30 23.55
C ALA A 226 -5.57 -12.80 23.08
N LYS A 227 -4.81 -12.14 23.96
CA LYS A 227 -3.42 -11.72 23.68
C LYS A 227 -2.51 -12.91 23.46
N THR A 228 -2.60 -13.96 24.28
CA THR A 228 -1.80 -15.18 24.11
C THR A 228 -2.01 -15.82 22.74
N LYS A 229 -3.27 -15.97 22.30
CA LYS A 229 -3.58 -16.50 20.96
C LYS A 229 -3.05 -15.59 19.85
N ALA A 230 -3.09 -14.28 20.06
CA ALA A 230 -2.55 -13.31 19.13
C ALA A 230 -1.01 -13.35 19.04
N ALA A 231 -0.33 -13.64 20.15
CA ALA A 231 1.11 -13.85 20.24
C ALA A 231 1.55 -15.09 19.46
N TYR A 232 0.90 -16.24 19.67
CA TYR A 232 1.19 -17.44 18.88
C TYR A 232 1.02 -17.19 17.37
N ARG A 233 -0.08 -16.54 16.97
CA ARG A 233 -0.31 -16.16 15.56
C ARG A 233 0.71 -15.15 15.02
N PHE A 234 1.36 -14.39 15.88
CA PHE A 234 2.39 -13.44 15.49
C PHE A 234 3.69 -14.19 15.16
N PHE A 235 4.11 -15.08 16.05
CA PHE A 235 5.32 -15.89 15.86
C PHE A 235 5.17 -16.94 14.75
N ASP A 236 3.95 -17.44 14.52
CA ASP A 236 3.64 -18.41 13.45
C ASP A 236 3.45 -17.74 12.07
N HIS A 237 3.56 -16.41 11.98
CA HIS A 237 3.34 -15.69 10.74
C HIS A 237 4.58 -15.75 9.84
N GLU A 238 4.43 -16.27 8.61
CA GLU A 238 5.51 -16.52 7.64
C GLU A 238 6.45 -15.32 7.36
N LYS A 239 5.94 -14.10 7.54
CA LYS A 239 6.67 -12.83 7.31
C LYS A 239 7.19 -12.15 8.59
N VAL A 240 7.07 -12.81 9.74
CA VAL A 240 7.60 -12.34 11.01
C VAL A 240 8.80 -13.24 11.32
N THR A 241 9.95 -12.92 10.73
CA THR A 241 11.20 -13.64 10.95
C THR A 241 12.09 -12.90 11.94
N MET A 242 13.04 -13.59 12.56
CA MET A 242 14.01 -12.97 13.47
C MET A 242 14.80 -11.85 12.80
N ASP A 243 15.30 -12.05 11.57
CA ASP A 243 16.04 -11.02 10.83
C ASP A 243 15.21 -9.75 10.61
N ILE A 244 13.92 -9.90 10.29
CA ILE A 244 13.00 -8.78 10.13
C ILE A 244 12.80 -8.07 11.48
N LEU A 245 12.54 -8.82 12.56
CA LEU A 245 12.32 -8.24 13.88
C LEU A 245 13.54 -7.48 14.40
N LEU A 246 14.73 -8.02 14.18
CA LEU A 246 15.98 -7.42 14.62
C LEU A 246 16.43 -6.25 13.73
N SER A 247 15.94 -6.12 12.50
CA SER A 247 16.44 -5.10 11.57
C SER A 247 16.35 -3.67 12.12
N ALA A 248 15.24 -3.33 12.78
CA ALA A 248 15.07 -2.00 13.38
C ALA A 248 15.95 -1.82 14.61
N HIS A 249 16.05 -2.85 15.45
CA HIS A 249 16.88 -2.83 16.66
C HIS A 249 18.38 -2.71 16.32
N THR A 250 18.85 -3.41 15.30
CA THR A 250 20.22 -3.28 14.78
C THR A 250 20.49 -1.86 14.31
N LYS A 251 19.58 -1.29 13.50
CA LYS A 251 19.70 0.10 13.05
C LYS A 251 19.74 1.09 14.22
N LYS A 252 18.90 0.90 15.24
CA LYS A 252 18.90 1.73 16.45
C LYS A 252 20.19 1.62 17.24
N THR A 253 20.76 0.43 17.27
CA THR A 253 22.08 0.19 17.86
C THR A 253 23.18 0.92 17.08
N GLU A 254 23.18 0.86 15.75
CA GLU A 254 24.10 1.62 14.91
C GLU A 254 23.96 3.14 15.11
N GLU A 255 22.73 3.65 15.19
CA GLU A 255 22.45 5.06 15.47
C GLU A 255 23.04 5.50 16.83
N ARG A 256 22.88 4.67 17.87
CA ARG A 256 23.51 4.92 19.18
C ARG A 256 25.04 4.85 19.11
N MET A 257 25.59 3.86 18.40
CA MET A 257 27.03 3.69 18.23
C MET A 257 27.66 4.91 17.57
N ALA A 258 27.00 5.49 16.55
CA ALA A 258 27.49 6.67 15.85
C ALA A 258 27.59 7.93 16.72
N ALA A 259 26.89 7.98 17.87
CA ALA A 259 26.99 9.08 18.82
C ALA A 259 28.27 9.01 19.69
N HIS A 260 29.06 7.94 19.57
CA HIS A 260 30.26 7.72 20.37
C HIS A 260 31.52 7.60 19.49
N PRO A 261 32.65 8.21 19.90
CA PRO A 261 33.89 8.15 19.12
C PRO A 261 34.59 6.79 19.16
N VAL A 262 34.31 5.98 20.19
CA VAL A 262 34.85 4.62 20.36
C VAL A 262 33.71 3.73 20.83
N VAL A 263 33.58 2.56 20.21
CA VAL A 263 32.59 1.53 20.55
C VAL A 263 33.30 0.20 20.75
N LEU A 264 32.95 -0.51 21.82
CA LEU A 264 33.44 -1.87 22.09
C LEU A 264 32.40 -2.89 21.64
N CYS A 265 32.71 -3.64 20.58
CA CYS A 265 31.88 -4.74 20.09
C CYS A 265 32.29 -6.04 20.79
N VAL A 266 31.67 -6.33 21.94
CA VAL A 266 31.90 -7.59 22.64
C VAL A 266 31.21 -8.72 21.87
N GLN A 267 31.99 -9.72 21.44
CA GLN A 267 31.49 -10.88 20.73
C GLN A 267 31.76 -12.13 21.55
N ASP A 268 30.71 -12.93 21.73
CA ASP A 268 30.74 -14.26 22.35
C ASP A 268 29.72 -15.15 21.63
N THR A 269 29.86 -16.47 21.77
CA THR A 269 28.96 -17.45 21.14
C THR A 269 28.27 -18.27 22.22
N SER A 270 26.94 -18.31 22.19
CA SER A 270 26.12 -19.18 23.04
C SER A 270 25.22 -20.06 22.19
N GLU A 271 24.93 -21.25 22.68
CA GLU A 271 23.94 -22.16 22.10
C GLU A 271 22.64 -22.09 22.93
N LEU A 272 21.52 -22.44 22.31
CA LEU A 272 20.21 -22.56 22.94
C LEU A 272 19.75 -24.01 22.77
N ASP A 273 19.73 -24.76 23.87
CA ASP A 273 19.28 -26.16 23.95
C ASP A 273 17.76 -26.30 24.19
#